data_AF-A0A4D7AGK7-F1
#
_entry.id   AF-A0A4D7AGK7-F1
#
_cell.length_a   1.000
_cell.length_b   1.000
_cell.length_c   1.000
_cell.angle_alpha   90.00
_cell.angle_beta   90.00
_cell.angle_gamma   90.00
#
_symmetry.space_group_name_H-M   'P 1'
#
loop_
_entity.id
_entity.type
_entity.pdbx_description
1 polymer ?
#
loop_
_entity_poly.entity_id
_entity_poly.type
_entity_poly.pdbx_seq_one_letter_code
_entity_poly.pdbx_strand_id
1 'polypeptide(L)'
;MELTLRPATPTERLYAKRQCIPIMERCGSPGILVAELDDSGTAFYSHWDIWDPAWKTPEFSVELDAMIEMLRSDQRYGPVLKNIPAMIAYCLNNQESRIIQSPEYLFRVDAGYHAYLLRCTPSELLDNAYIYAYRRDLLERHMKEAEKGIRFVTTDGKEKFRVSDGEQIRIITGGDGTRDRTARYIDAGHMELSHEWGSTVYSIREFAERLEQTGGMVIPMRSTLPDKCYAVLPSSDEIIIVKKGESGYYRTDKYGHDRAEALEIVSECNERGGVTKAQTAAMLAGSLFGWQVPAADPKKYDEQGQPIKPKRHDRGDAR
;
A
#
# COMPACT_ATOMS: atom_id res chain seq x y z
N MET A 1 4.13 -23.98 23.00
CA MET A 1 4.11 -23.43 21.63
C MET A 1 5.22 -22.39 21.53
N GLU A 2 5.94 -22.35 20.42
CA GLU A 2 6.91 -21.28 20.14
C GLU A 2 6.20 -20.19 19.34
N LEU A 3 6.53 -18.94 19.66
CA LEU A 3 5.94 -17.76 19.05
C LEU A 3 7.06 -16.92 18.47
N THR A 4 6.82 -16.28 17.33
CA THR A 4 7.70 -15.20 16.85
C THR A 4 6.91 -13.91 16.85
N LEU A 5 7.52 -12.82 17.31
CA LEU A 5 6.93 -11.48 17.30
C LEU A 5 7.97 -10.53 16.72
N ARG A 6 7.59 -9.84 15.64
CA ARG A 6 8.47 -8.91 14.93
C ARG A 6 7.67 -7.77 14.29
N PRO A 7 8.32 -6.66 13.92
CA PRO A 7 7.70 -5.66 13.07
C PRO A 7 7.12 -6.28 11.78
N ALA A 8 5.93 -5.83 11.38
CA ALA A 8 5.32 -6.23 10.12
C ALA A 8 6.01 -5.53 8.94
N THR A 9 6.31 -6.29 7.89
CA THR A 9 6.84 -5.76 6.63
C THR A 9 5.80 -4.86 5.93
N PRO A 10 6.20 -3.96 5.02
CA PRO A 10 5.25 -3.12 4.29
C PRO A 10 4.09 -3.89 3.63
N THR A 11 4.35 -5.06 3.06
CA THR A 11 3.34 -5.93 2.46
C THR A 11 2.38 -6.50 3.50
N GLU A 12 2.90 -6.96 4.64
CA GLU A 12 2.11 -7.53 5.74
C GLU A 12 1.18 -6.49 6.39
N ARG A 13 1.61 -5.23 6.46
CA ARG A 13 0.81 -4.13 7.03
C ARG A 13 -0.53 -3.94 6.32
N LEU A 14 -0.65 -4.31 5.06
CA LEU A 14 -1.92 -4.25 4.31
C LEU A 14 -3.00 -5.18 4.88
N TYR A 15 -2.59 -6.20 5.64
CA TYR A 15 -3.46 -7.21 6.27
C TYR A 15 -3.74 -6.92 7.74
N ALA A 16 -3.18 -5.85 8.32
CA ALA A 16 -3.48 -5.41 9.68
C ALA A 16 -4.77 -4.55 9.77
N LYS A 17 -5.77 -4.90 8.97
CA LYS A 17 -7.09 -4.26 8.90
C LYS A 17 -8.12 -5.23 8.35
N ARG A 18 -9.41 -4.91 8.50
CA ARG A 18 -10.49 -5.70 7.90
C ARG A 18 -10.34 -5.73 6.37
N GLN A 19 -10.42 -6.92 5.79
CA GLN A 19 -10.32 -7.14 4.35
C GLN A 19 -11.71 -7.40 3.76
N CYS A 20 -11.87 -7.28 2.43
CA CYS A 20 -13.07 -7.77 1.77
C CYS A 20 -13.15 -9.31 1.85
N ILE A 21 -14.38 -9.84 1.76
CA ILE A 21 -14.68 -11.27 1.86
C ILE A 21 -13.76 -12.13 0.96
N PRO A 22 -13.57 -11.80 -0.34
CA PRO A 22 -12.68 -12.60 -1.19
C PRO A 22 -11.23 -12.71 -0.71
N ILE A 23 -10.67 -11.65 -0.12
CA ILE A 23 -9.31 -11.70 0.45
C ILE A 23 -9.30 -12.53 1.73
N MET A 24 -10.31 -12.36 2.60
CA MET A 24 -10.44 -13.12 3.85
C MET A 24 -10.51 -14.63 3.59
N GLU A 25 -11.34 -15.06 2.65
CA GLU A 25 -11.48 -16.46 2.25
C GLU A 25 -10.16 -17.01 1.68
N ARG A 26 -9.49 -16.23 0.81
CA ARG A 26 -8.20 -16.62 0.21
C ARG A 26 -7.07 -16.75 1.22
N CYS A 27 -7.11 -16.00 2.31
CA CYS A 27 -6.10 -16.00 3.37
C CYS A 27 -6.48 -16.90 4.56
N GLY A 28 -7.65 -17.53 4.55
CA GLY A 28 -8.15 -18.34 5.67
C GLY A 28 -8.28 -17.54 6.97
N SER A 29 -9.01 -16.42 6.91
CA SER A 29 -9.17 -15.49 8.03
C SER A 29 -10.40 -15.85 8.89
N PRO A 30 -10.26 -16.40 10.11
CA PRO A 30 -11.40 -16.69 10.99
C PRO A 30 -12.09 -15.44 11.54
N GLY A 31 -11.37 -14.33 11.63
CA GLY A 31 -11.90 -13.11 12.22
C GLY A 31 -10.83 -12.23 12.85
N ILE A 32 -11.28 -11.38 13.75
CA ILE A 32 -10.48 -10.41 14.47
C ILE A 32 -10.71 -10.57 15.98
N LEU A 33 -9.64 -10.46 16.75
CA LEU A 33 -9.74 -10.17 18.18
C LEU A 33 -9.62 -8.68 18.40
N VAL A 34 -10.56 -8.13 19.16
CA VAL A 34 -10.50 -6.76 19.64
C VAL A 34 -10.16 -6.81 21.11
N ALA A 35 -9.01 -6.24 21.46
CA ALA A 35 -8.55 -6.06 22.84
C ALA A 35 -8.70 -4.59 23.21
N GLU A 36 -9.63 -4.32 24.10
CA GLU A 36 -9.93 -3.02 24.68
C GLU A 36 -9.51 -3.03 26.14
N LEU A 37 -9.26 -1.86 26.69
CA LEU A 37 -8.94 -1.75 28.11
C LEU A 37 -10.20 -1.90 28.96
N ASP A 38 -10.00 -2.40 30.16
CA ASP A 38 -10.96 -2.20 31.23
C ASP A 38 -10.97 -0.74 31.70
N ASP A 39 -12.04 -0.32 32.38
CA ASP A 39 -12.21 1.06 32.87
C ASP A 39 -11.06 1.54 33.78
N SER A 40 -10.25 0.60 34.30
CA SER A 40 -9.10 0.90 35.17
C SER A 40 -7.77 1.06 34.43
N GLY A 41 -7.70 0.69 33.15
CA GLY A 41 -6.47 0.69 32.34
C GLY A 41 -5.43 -0.34 32.79
N THR A 42 -5.81 -1.30 33.65
CA THR A 42 -4.88 -2.26 34.27
C THR A 42 -4.84 -3.59 33.54
N ALA A 43 -5.85 -3.89 32.71
CA ALA A 43 -5.92 -5.11 31.91
C ALA A 43 -6.66 -4.91 30.58
N PHE A 44 -6.36 -5.76 29.60
CA PHE A 44 -7.11 -5.83 28.35
C PHE A 44 -8.25 -6.85 28.43
N TYR A 45 -9.49 -6.38 28.27
CA TYR A 45 -10.64 -7.21 27.94
C TYR A 45 -10.65 -7.49 26.43
N SER A 46 -10.85 -8.75 26.06
CA SER A 46 -10.83 -9.16 24.65
C SER A 46 -12.11 -9.85 24.25
N HIS A 47 -12.66 -9.49 23.10
CA HIS A 47 -13.72 -10.23 22.44
C HIS A 47 -13.30 -10.64 21.02
N TRP A 48 -13.96 -11.68 20.50
CA TRP A 48 -13.68 -12.22 19.18
C TRP A 48 -14.85 -11.97 18.24
N ASP A 49 -14.59 -11.31 17.13
CA ASP A 49 -15.54 -11.12 16.05
C ASP A 49 -15.29 -12.16 14.96
N ILE A 50 -16.22 -13.10 14.83
CA ILE A 50 -16.18 -14.14 13.79
C ILE A 50 -16.56 -13.51 12.46
N TRP A 51 -15.71 -13.69 11.45
CA TRP A 51 -16.00 -13.26 10.08
C TRP A 51 -16.32 -14.45 9.17
N ASP A 52 -15.60 -15.55 9.33
CA ASP A 52 -15.86 -16.80 8.62
C ASP A 52 -15.78 -17.98 9.60
N PRO A 53 -16.93 -18.56 9.99
CA PRO A 53 -16.98 -19.70 10.90
C PRO A 53 -16.20 -20.92 10.40
N ALA A 54 -16.00 -21.08 9.09
CA ALA A 54 -15.29 -22.23 8.53
C ALA A 54 -13.82 -22.29 8.98
N TRP A 55 -13.22 -21.14 9.29
CA TRP A 55 -11.83 -21.05 9.77
C TRP A 55 -11.72 -21.01 11.30
N LYS A 56 -12.83 -20.85 12.04
CA LYS A 56 -12.83 -20.81 13.52
C LYS A 56 -12.88 -22.24 14.10
N THR A 57 -11.85 -23.04 13.84
CA THR A 57 -11.81 -24.43 14.34
C THR A 57 -11.51 -24.49 15.84
N PRO A 58 -11.80 -25.61 16.53
CA PRO A 58 -11.39 -25.83 17.91
C PRO A 58 -9.87 -25.70 18.10
N GLU A 59 -9.08 -26.25 17.18
CA GLU A 59 -7.61 -26.21 17.22
C GLU A 59 -7.09 -24.78 17.10
N PHE A 60 -7.66 -23.99 16.18
CA PHE A 60 -7.35 -22.56 16.08
C PHE A 60 -7.67 -21.82 17.38
N SER A 61 -8.79 -22.15 18.02
CA SER A 61 -9.19 -21.51 19.28
C SER A 61 -8.18 -21.76 20.40
N VAL A 62 -7.72 -23.01 20.53
CA VAL A 62 -6.68 -23.39 21.51
C VAL A 62 -5.35 -22.68 21.22
N GLU A 63 -4.95 -22.59 19.96
CA GLU A 63 -3.72 -21.88 19.55
C GLU A 63 -3.80 -20.38 19.84
N LEU A 64 -4.93 -19.76 19.50
CA LEU A 64 -5.22 -18.36 19.75
C LEU A 64 -5.14 -18.03 21.24
N ASP A 65 -5.82 -18.81 22.10
CA ASP A 65 -5.83 -18.58 23.55
C ASP A 65 -4.42 -18.68 24.14
N ALA A 66 -3.64 -19.69 23.71
CA ALA A 66 -2.26 -19.85 24.12
C ALA A 66 -1.37 -18.67 23.67
N MET A 67 -1.56 -18.18 22.44
CA MET A 67 -0.83 -17.02 21.91
C MET A 67 -1.16 -15.75 22.71
N ILE A 68 -2.44 -15.49 23.00
CA ILE A 68 -2.87 -14.32 23.78
C ILE A 68 -2.26 -14.36 25.18
N GLU A 69 -2.29 -15.52 25.84
CA GLU A 69 -1.71 -15.67 27.18
C GLU A 69 -0.21 -15.37 27.16
N MET A 70 0.52 -15.87 26.16
CA MET A 70 1.94 -15.55 25.98
C MET A 70 2.18 -14.04 25.78
N LEU A 71 1.36 -13.36 24.98
CA LEU A 71 1.45 -11.90 24.80
C LEU A 71 1.03 -11.10 26.04
N ARG A 72 0.32 -11.71 27.01
CA ARG A 72 -0.07 -11.08 28.28
C ARG A 72 0.96 -11.26 29.39
N SER A 73 1.65 -12.41 29.45
CA SER A 73 2.46 -12.77 30.62
C SER A 73 3.93 -13.08 30.34
N ASP A 74 4.29 -13.53 29.14
CA ASP A 74 5.65 -14.00 28.84
C ASP A 74 6.60 -12.84 28.48
N GLN A 75 7.60 -12.59 29.34
CA GLN A 75 8.59 -11.53 29.17
C GLN A 75 9.41 -11.66 27.88
N ARG A 76 9.55 -12.86 27.33
CA ARG A 76 10.31 -13.10 26.10
C ARG A 76 9.70 -12.42 24.88
N TYR A 77 8.39 -12.16 24.92
CA TYR A 77 7.64 -11.54 23.82
C TYR A 77 7.14 -10.13 24.18
N GLY A 78 7.73 -9.51 25.22
CA GLY A 78 7.54 -8.09 25.51
C GLY A 78 6.16 -7.71 26.06
N PRO A 79 5.57 -8.56 26.91
CA PRO A 79 4.14 -8.81 27.15
C PRO A 79 3.22 -7.65 26.77
N VAL A 80 3.06 -7.45 25.46
CA VAL A 80 2.47 -6.27 24.85
C VAL A 80 0.98 -6.12 25.17
N LEU A 81 0.30 -7.22 25.51
CA LEU A 81 -1.11 -7.24 25.90
C LEU A 81 -1.33 -7.32 27.41
N LYS A 82 -0.29 -7.09 28.23
CA LYS A 82 -0.43 -7.10 29.69
C LYS A 82 -1.27 -5.93 30.19
N ASN A 83 -0.88 -4.72 29.80
CA ASN A 83 -1.47 -3.44 30.20
C ASN A 83 -0.89 -2.31 29.32
N ILE A 84 -1.42 -1.09 29.48
CA ILE A 84 -0.99 0.08 28.69
C ILE A 84 0.50 0.36 28.83
N PRO A 85 1.09 0.44 30.04
CA PRO A 85 2.52 0.73 30.16
C PRO A 85 3.40 -0.30 29.44
N ALA A 86 3.03 -1.58 29.47
CA ALA A 86 3.74 -2.63 28.73
C ALA A 86 3.58 -2.45 27.21
N MET A 87 2.37 -2.17 26.72
CA MET A 87 2.13 -1.89 25.30
C MET A 87 2.94 -0.68 24.82
N ILE A 88 2.90 0.43 25.56
CA ILE A 88 3.65 1.65 25.26
C ILE A 88 5.14 1.34 25.24
N ALA A 89 5.68 0.70 26.28
CA ALA A 89 7.10 0.37 26.35
C ALA A 89 7.52 -0.52 25.18
N TYR A 90 6.70 -1.51 24.82
CA TYR A 90 6.98 -2.39 23.69
C TYR A 90 6.97 -1.63 22.36
N CYS A 91 5.95 -0.81 22.10
CA CYS A 91 5.86 0.01 20.89
C CYS A 91 7.04 0.99 20.80
N LEU A 92 7.37 1.66 21.90
CA LEU A 92 8.47 2.63 21.94
C LEU A 92 9.83 1.99 21.64
N ASN A 93 10.04 0.76 22.10
CA ASN A 93 11.26 -0.01 21.82
C ASN A 93 11.32 -0.59 20.40
N ASN A 94 10.23 -0.53 19.62
CA ASN A 94 10.14 -1.07 18.27
C ASN A 94 9.69 0.01 17.27
N GLN A 95 10.43 1.12 17.18
CA GLN A 95 10.05 2.26 16.33
C GLN A 95 9.91 1.90 14.84
N GLU A 96 10.60 0.88 14.33
CA GLU A 96 10.43 0.46 12.93
C GLU A 96 9.01 -0.07 12.62
N SER A 97 8.27 -0.49 13.65
CA SER A 97 6.89 -0.98 13.56
C SER A 97 5.87 0.15 13.39
N ARG A 98 6.25 1.39 13.70
CA ARG A 98 5.37 2.55 13.64
C ARG A 98 4.91 2.85 12.21
N ILE A 99 3.64 3.19 12.06
CA ILE A 99 3.11 3.74 10.81
C ILE A 99 3.44 5.23 10.75
N ILE A 100 4.01 5.68 9.63
CA ILE A 100 4.34 7.08 9.39
C ILE A 100 3.07 7.93 9.53
N GLN A 101 3.15 9.01 10.32
CA GLN A 101 2.03 9.94 10.59
C GLN A 101 0.80 9.29 11.25
N SER A 102 0.94 8.10 11.83
CA SER A 102 -0.10 7.43 12.62
C SER A 102 0.44 7.05 14.01
N PRO A 103 -0.41 7.00 15.05
CA PRO A 103 -0.04 6.48 16.36
C PRO A 103 0.07 4.94 16.38
N GLU A 104 -0.31 4.26 15.30
CA GLU A 104 -0.37 2.79 15.24
C GLU A 104 1.02 2.15 15.04
N TYR A 105 1.20 0.99 15.69
CA TYR A 105 2.33 0.09 15.53
C TYR A 105 1.83 -1.27 15.03
N LEU A 106 2.49 -1.82 14.01
CA LEU A 106 2.07 -3.06 13.34
C LEU A 106 3.10 -4.16 13.45
N PHE A 107 2.73 -5.24 14.14
CA PHE A 107 3.56 -6.41 14.34
C PHE A 107 2.98 -7.63 13.63
N ARG A 108 3.86 -8.55 13.24
CA ARG A 108 3.48 -9.90 12.86
C ARG A 108 3.83 -10.86 13.99
N VAL A 109 2.86 -11.70 14.31
CA VAL A 109 3.00 -12.82 15.24
C VAL A 109 2.80 -14.10 14.45
N ASP A 110 3.77 -15.01 14.45
CA ASP A 110 3.52 -16.37 13.95
C ASP A 110 3.45 -17.33 15.13
N ALA A 111 2.39 -18.12 15.20
CA ALA A 111 2.18 -19.15 16.22
C ALA A 111 1.57 -20.38 15.55
N GLY A 112 2.19 -21.55 15.75
CA GLY A 112 1.75 -22.81 15.14
C GLY A 112 1.50 -22.72 13.63
N TYR A 113 0.23 -22.84 13.20
CA TYR A 113 -0.18 -22.78 11.79
C TYR A 113 -0.71 -21.41 11.33
N HIS A 114 -0.86 -20.45 12.23
CA HIS A 114 -1.44 -19.15 11.93
C HIS A 114 -0.42 -18.02 11.98
N ALA A 115 -0.74 -16.98 11.23
CA ALA A 115 -0.08 -15.69 11.26
C ALA A 115 -1.10 -14.66 11.75
N TYR A 116 -0.68 -13.79 12.64
CA TYR A 116 -1.50 -12.75 13.23
C TYR A 116 -0.87 -11.38 12.99
N LEU A 117 -1.67 -10.44 12.54
CA LEU A 117 -1.26 -9.04 12.43
C LEU A 117 -1.79 -8.31 13.65
N LEU A 118 -0.88 -7.96 14.55
CA LEU A 118 -1.17 -7.21 15.75
C LEU A 118 -1.01 -5.72 15.46
N ARG A 119 -2.10 -4.97 15.62
CA ARG A 119 -2.12 -3.51 15.55
C ARG A 119 -2.32 -2.94 16.93
N CYS A 120 -1.33 -2.22 17.43
CA CYS A 120 -1.38 -1.53 18.72
C CYS A 120 -1.52 -0.03 18.49
N THR A 121 -2.42 0.62 19.23
CA THR A 121 -2.63 2.08 19.16
C THR A 121 -2.41 2.71 20.54
N PRO A 122 -1.15 2.84 21.01
CA PRO A 122 -0.84 3.52 22.26
C PRO A 122 -1.10 5.03 22.11
N SER A 123 -2.33 5.46 22.39
CA SER A 123 -2.77 6.85 22.27
C SER A 123 -3.88 7.12 23.27
N GLU A 124 -3.85 8.32 23.86
CA GLU A 124 -4.73 8.78 24.94
C GLU A 124 -6.24 8.65 24.68
N LEU A 125 -6.66 8.40 23.42
CA LEU A 125 -8.06 8.37 23.00
C LEU A 125 -8.62 6.99 22.70
N LEU A 126 -7.77 5.98 22.41
CA LEU A 126 -8.23 4.70 21.88
C LEU A 126 -7.58 3.48 22.55
N ASP A 127 -6.34 3.60 23.04
CA ASP A 127 -5.51 2.56 23.68
C ASP A 127 -5.98 1.11 23.46
N ASN A 128 -6.05 0.69 22.20
CA ASN A 128 -6.58 -0.59 21.80
C ASN A 128 -5.55 -1.44 21.06
N ALA A 129 -5.80 -2.75 21.05
CA ALA A 129 -5.08 -3.70 20.23
C ALA A 129 -6.05 -4.53 19.39
N TYR A 130 -5.70 -4.71 18.11
CA TYR A 130 -6.44 -5.56 17.19
C TYR A 130 -5.54 -6.69 16.71
N ILE A 131 -6.07 -7.91 16.68
CA ILE A 131 -5.35 -9.08 16.16
C ILE A 131 -6.14 -9.65 14.98
N TYR A 132 -5.59 -9.49 13.78
CA TYR A 132 -6.16 -10.07 12.56
C TYR A 132 -5.52 -11.42 12.31
N ALA A 133 -6.30 -12.50 12.38
CA ALA A 133 -5.79 -13.86 12.23
C ALA A 133 -5.91 -14.37 10.80
N TYR A 134 -4.92 -15.13 10.36
CA TYR A 134 -4.87 -15.76 9.05
C TYR A 134 -4.21 -17.12 9.14
N ARG A 135 -4.60 -18.04 8.24
CA ARG A 135 -3.84 -19.27 8.05
C ARG A 135 -2.53 -18.94 7.33
N ARG A 136 -1.38 -19.26 7.93
CA ARG A 136 -0.08 -18.71 7.53
C ARG A 136 0.30 -19.00 6.08
N ASP A 137 0.17 -20.25 5.64
CA ASP A 137 0.52 -20.67 4.27
C ASP A 137 -0.40 -20.05 3.21
N LEU A 138 -1.66 -19.75 3.55
CA LEU A 138 -2.58 -19.08 2.64
C LEU A 138 -2.28 -17.58 2.54
N LEU A 139 -2.02 -16.92 3.67
CA LEU A 139 -1.63 -15.51 3.68
C LEU A 139 -0.34 -15.30 2.85
N GLU A 140 0.68 -16.13 3.08
CA GLU A 140 1.95 -16.06 2.35
C GLU A 140 1.79 -16.31 0.85
N ARG A 141 0.97 -17.31 0.47
CA ARG A 141 0.65 -17.57 -0.93
C ARG A 141 -0.06 -16.38 -1.56
N HIS A 142 -1.03 -15.80 -0.87
CA HIS A 142 -1.79 -14.67 -1.39
C HIS A 142 -0.92 -13.42 -1.54
N MET A 143 -0.07 -13.09 -0.56
CA MET A 143 0.88 -11.99 -0.67
C MET A 143 1.84 -12.17 -1.85
N LYS A 144 2.37 -13.39 -2.04
CA LYS A 144 3.23 -13.72 -3.18
C LYS A 144 2.51 -13.57 -4.53
N GLU A 145 1.24 -13.93 -4.59
CA GLU A 145 0.43 -13.71 -5.79
C GLU A 145 0.14 -12.22 -6.02
N ALA A 146 -0.06 -11.45 -4.96
CA ALA A 146 -0.30 -10.01 -5.00
C ALA A 146 0.91 -9.21 -5.50
N GLU A 147 2.14 -9.73 -5.35
CA GLU A 147 3.36 -9.16 -5.97
C GLU A 147 3.26 -9.05 -7.49
N LYS A 148 2.41 -9.88 -8.14
CA LYS A 148 2.15 -9.76 -9.58
C LYS A 148 1.47 -8.44 -9.92
N GLY A 149 0.83 -7.76 -8.98
CA GLY A 149 0.16 -6.48 -9.16
C GLY A 149 -1.22 -6.58 -9.84
N ILE A 150 -1.96 -5.48 -9.76
CA ILE A 150 -3.34 -5.35 -10.22
C ILE A 150 -3.34 -4.69 -11.60
N ARG A 151 -3.92 -5.39 -12.59
CA ARG A 151 -4.01 -4.90 -13.96
C ARG A 151 -5.19 -3.96 -14.15
N PHE A 152 -4.96 -2.90 -14.92
CA PHE A 152 -6.01 -2.08 -15.50
C PHE A 152 -5.97 -2.29 -17.01
N VAL A 153 -7.12 -2.65 -17.57
CA VAL A 153 -7.24 -3.08 -18.97
C VAL A 153 -8.19 -2.17 -19.75
N THR A 154 -8.10 -2.21 -21.07
CA THR A 154 -9.15 -1.77 -21.99
C THR A 154 -10.27 -2.80 -22.06
N THR A 155 -11.42 -2.45 -22.64
CA THR A 155 -12.59 -3.32 -22.76
C THR A 155 -12.36 -4.55 -23.65
N ASP A 156 -11.39 -4.50 -24.56
CA ASP A 156 -10.89 -5.65 -25.34
C ASP A 156 -9.88 -6.55 -24.59
N GLY A 157 -9.56 -6.21 -23.33
CA GLY A 157 -8.69 -6.99 -22.44
C GLY A 157 -7.19 -6.67 -22.52
N LYS A 158 -6.77 -5.67 -23.31
CA LYS A 158 -5.36 -5.26 -23.36
C LYS A 158 -4.95 -4.49 -22.10
N GLU A 159 -3.82 -4.86 -21.51
CA GLU A 159 -3.28 -4.17 -20.32
C GLU A 159 -2.84 -2.74 -20.67
N LYS A 160 -3.40 -1.76 -19.96
CA LYS A 160 -3.02 -0.34 -20.05
C LYS A 160 -1.84 -0.05 -19.13
N PHE A 161 -1.99 -0.43 -17.87
CA PHE A 161 -0.99 -0.30 -16.83
C PHE A 161 -1.29 -1.26 -15.68
N ARG A 162 -0.39 -1.28 -14.70
CA ARG A 162 -0.47 -2.10 -13.51
C ARG A 162 -0.03 -1.30 -12.29
N VAL A 163 -0.63 -1.58 -11.15
CA VAL A 163 -0.26 -1.01 -9.84
C VAL A 163 0.04 -2.12 -8.84
N SER A 164 0.82 -1.81 -7.81
CA SER A 164 1.13 -2.75 -6.73
C SER A 164 -0.09 -2.95 -5.82
N ASP A 165 -0.15 -4.06 -5.07
CA ASP A 165 -1.19 -4.23 -4.04
C ASP A 165 -1.08 -3.12 -2.98
N GLY A 166 -2.20 -2.48 -2.66
CA GLY A 166 -2.26 -1.35 -1.72
C GLY A 166 -1.90 0.01 -2.32
N GLU A 167 -1.62 0.10 -3.61
CA GLU A 167 -1.32 1.38 -4.27
C GLU A 167 -2.59 2.18 -4.58
N GLN A 168 -2.46 3.51 -4.60
CA GLN A 168 -3.57 4.39 -4.94
C GLN A 168 -3.75 4.55 -6.45
N ILE A 169 -5.01 4.65 -6.87
CA ILE A 169 -5.43 5.09 -8.19
C ILE A 169 -6.34 6.30 -8.04
N ARG A 170 -6.38 7.15 -9.06
CA ARG A 170 -7.34 8.24 -9.18
C ARG A 170 -8.28 7.97 -10.34
N ILE A 171 -9.58 8.00 -10.05
CA ILE A 171 -10.65 7.90 -11.04
C ILE A 171 -11.12 9.31 -11.36
N ILE A 172 -11.07 9.68 -12.63
CA ILE A 172 -11.63 10.92 -13.17
C ILE A 172 -12.97 10.57 -13.79
N THR A 173 -14.04 11.13 -13.25
CA THR A 173 -15.41 10.96 -13.78
C THR A 173 -15.65 11.94 -14.93
N GLY A 174 -16.57 11.62 -15.85
CA GLY A 174 -16.85 12.45 -17.04
C GLY A 174 -17.37 13.87 -16.76
N GLY A 175 -17.56 14.26 -15.51
CA GLY A 175 -17.92 15.63 -15.08
C GLY A 175 -16.85 16.30 -14.21
N ASP A 176 -15.57 16.04 -14.50
CA ASP A 176 -14.37 16.58 -13.82
C ASP A 176 -14.19 16.23 -12.33
N GLY A 177 -15.12 15.47 -11.74
CA GLY A 177 -14.99 14.95 -10.39
C GLY A 177 -13.88 13.90 -10.30
N THR A 178 -13.02 13.99 -9.31
CA THR A 178 -11.97 13.00 -9.04
C THR A 178 -12.28 12.17 -7.80
N ARG A 179 -11.86 10.90 -7.80
CA ARG A 179 -12.04 9.97 -6.69
C ARG A 179 -10.79 9.11 -6.53
N ASP A 180 -10.12 9.27 -5.39
CA ASP A 180 -8.96 8.44 -5.06
C ASP A 180 -9.42 7.14 -4.39
N ARG A 181 -8.82 6.02 -4.80
CA ARG A 181 -9.11 4.68 -4.29
C ARG A 181 -7.81 3.94 -4.05
N THR A 182 -7.76 3.15 -2.99
CA THR A 182 -6.69 2.15 -2.81
C THR A 182 -7.10 0.87 -3.52
N ALA A 183 -6.25 0.37 -4.41
CA ALA A 183 -6.49 -0.88 -5.11
C ALA A 183 -5.91 -2.06 -4.31
N ARG A 184 -6.73 -3.09 -4.06
CA ARG A 184 -6.33 -4.32 -3.39
C ARG A 184 -6.45 -5.52 -4.32
N TYR A 185 -5.42 -6.36 -4.35
CA TYR A 185 -5.36 -7.55 -5.18
C TYR A 185 -6.24 -8.64 -4.58
N ILE A 186 -7.11 -9.23 -5.40
CA ILE A 186 -7.89 -10.41 -5.02
C ILE A 186 -7.35 -11.62 -5.78
N ASP A 187 -7.34 -11.52 -7.11
CA ASP A 187 -6.77 -12.49 -8.04
C ASP A 187 -6.48 -11.85 -9.41
N ALA A 188 -6.14 -12.66 -10.42
CA ALA A 188 -5.78 -12.18 -11.75
C ALA A 188 -6.92 -11.48 -12.52
N GLY A 189 -8.18 -11.64 -12.08
CA GLY A 189 -9.38 -11.09 -12.70
C GLY A 189 -10.17 -10.14 -11.81
N HIS A 190 -9.89 -10.07 -10.50
CA HIS A 190 -10.64 -9.27 -9.54
C HIS A 190 -9.77 -8.35 -8.70
N MET A 191 -10.34 -7.22 -8.31
CA MET A 191 -9.73 -6.26 -7.39
C MET A 191 -10.77 -5.67 -6.45
N GLU A 192 -10.31 -5.22 -5.29
CA GLU A 192 -11.10 -4.34 -4.42
C GLU A 192 -10.60 -2.90 -4.62
N LEU A 193 -11.53 -1.96 -4.74
CA LEU A 193 -11.27 -0.54 -4.67
C LEU A 193 -11.84 0.02 -3.37
N SER A 194 -10.98 0.37 -2.42
CA SER A 194 -11.39 0.90 -1.12
C SER A 194 -11.19 2.41 -1.00
N HIS A 195 -12.04 3.05 -0.22
CA HIS A 195 -11.93 4.43 0.27
C HIS A 195 -12.32 4.48 1.75
N GLU A 196 -12.24 5.67 2.36
CA GLU A 196 -12.48 5.89 3.78
C GLU A 196 -13.81 5.30 4.29
N TRP A 197 -14.88 5.38 3.49
CA TRP A 197 -16.23 5.01 3.90
C TRP A 197 -16.73 3.67 3.35
N GLY A 198 -15.87 2.92 2.64
CA GLY A 198 -16.25 1.61 2.13
C GLY A 198 -15.36 1.09 1.02
N SER A 199 -15.72 -0.07 0.50
CA SER A 199 -15.00 -0.69 -0.60
C SER A 199 -15.96 -1.37 -1.58
N THR A 200 -15.46 -1.63 -2.78
CA THR A 200 -16.22 -2.33 -3.80
C THR A 200 -15.31 -3.29 -4.54
N VAL A 201 -15.76 -4.54 -4.65
CA VAL A 201 -15.08 -5.57 -5.43
C VAL A 201 -15.54 -5.45 -6.88
N TYR A 202 -14.58 -5.50 -7.79
CA TYR A 202 -14.82 -5.45 -9.23
C TYR A 202 -14.13 -6.63 -9.91
N SER A 203 -14.79 -7.18 -10.92
CA SER A 203 -14.04 -7.75 -12.04
C SER A 203 -13.27 -6.64 -12.74
N ILE A 204 -12.00 -6.89 -13.07
CA ILE A 204 -11.14 -5.94 -13.80
C ILE A 204 -11.79 -5.51 -15.12
N ARG A 205 -12.50 -6.43 -15.80
CA ARG A 205 -13.22 -6.14 -17.04
C ARG A 205 -14.44 -5.25 -16.82
N GLU A 206 -15.25 -5.58 -15.81
CA GLU A 206 -16.43 -4.78 -15.46
C GLU A 206 -16.05 -3.35 -15.12
N PHE A 207 -14.94 -3.15 -14.39
CA PHE A 207 -14.42 -1.83 -14.09
C PHE A 207 -14.03 -1.06 -15.37
N ALA A 208 -13.37 -1.71 -16.32
CA ALA A 208 -13.02 -1.11 -17.60
C ALA A 208 -14.26 -0.70 -18.42
N GLU A 209 -15.27 -1.56 -18.48
CA GLU A 209 -16.54 -1.29 -19.17
C GLU A 209 -17.29 -0.10 -18.54
N ARG A 210 -17.34 -0.02 -17.21
CA ARG A 210 -17.96 1.11 -16.50
C ARG A 210 -17.22 2.44 -16.73
N LEU A 211 -15.88 2.42 -16.78
CA LEU A 211 -15.10 3.61 -17.11
C LEU A 211 -15.39 4.10 -18.54
N GLU A 212 -15.42 3.19 -19.51
CA GLU A 212 -15.72 3.54 -20.91
C GLU A 212 -17.14 4.11 -21.05
N GLN A 213 -18.14 3.49 -20.45
CA GLN A 213 -19.53 3.95 -20.49
C GLN A 213 -19.74 5.34 -19.89
N THR A 214 -18.96 5.68 -18.85
CA THR A 214 -19.06 6.99 -18.17
C THR A 214 -18.14 8.06 -18.77
N GLY A 215 -17.37 7.72 -19.80
CA GLY A 215 -16.31 8.59 -20.33
C GLY A 215 -15.21 8.89 -19.31
N GLY A 216 -15.09 8.05 -18.28
CA GLY A 216 -14.15 8.23 -17.19
C GLY A 216 -12.74 7.76 -17.54
N MET A 217 -11.77 8.22 -16.75
CA MET A 217 -10.39 7.79 -16.85
C MET A 217 -9.89 7.30 -15.50
N VAL A 218 -8.86 6.45 -15.52
CA VAL A 218 -8.17 6.00 -14.33
C VAL A 218 -6.68 6.20 -14.51
N ILE A 219 -6.03 6.78 -13.50
CA ILE A 219 -4.60 7.03 -13.49
C ILE A 219 -3.96 6.33 -12.27
N PRO A 220 -2.80 5.69 -12.45
CA PRO A 220 -2.02 5.18 -11.32
C PRO A 220 -1.36 6.35 -10.59
N MET A 221 -1.55 6.43 -9.27
CA MET A 221 -0.95 7.51 -8.47
C MET A 221 0.46 7.20 -8.02
N ARG A 222 0.98 5.97 -8.19
CA ARG A 222 2.35 5.51 -7.87
C ARG A 222 2.96 6.15 -6.63
N SER A 223 2.97 5.42 -5.53
CA SER A 223 3.63 5.86 -4.28
C SER A 223 5.12 6.20 -4.46
N THR A 224 5.77 5.67 -5.51
CA THR A 224 7.15 6.00 -5.88
C THR A 224 7.33 7.37 -6.52
N LEU A 225 6.26 8.10 -6.83
CA LEU A 225 6.31 9.46 -7.38
C LEU A 225 6.04 10.52 -6.29
N PRO A 226 6.81 11.62 -6.26
CA PRO A 226 6.54 12.72 -5.33
C PRO A 226 5.24 13.43 -5.70
N ASP A 227 4.62 14.13 -4.75
CA ASP A 227 3.38 14.88 -5.05
C ASP A 227 3.61 16.04 -6.02
N LYS A 228 4.81 16.62 -6.01
CA LYS A 228 5.25 17.63 -6.97
C LYS A 228 6.76 17.54 -7.21
N CYS A 229 7.20 18.01 -8.38
CA CYS A 229 8.62 18.27 -8.65
C CYS A 229 8.78 19.49 -9.56
N TYR A 230 10.00 19.99 -9.65
CA TYR A 230 10.39 20.93 -10.70
C TYR A 230 10.87 20.17 -11.93
N ALA A 231 10.65 20.71 -13.12
CA ALA A 231 11.16 20.17 -14.38
C ALA A 231 11.48 21.32 -15.35
N VAL A 232 12.23 21.03 -16.41
CA VAL A 232 12.48 21.98 -17.51
C VAL A 232 11.58 21.60 -18.69
N LEU A 233 10.76 22.54 -19.16
CA LEU A 233 9.86 22.31 -20.28
C LEU A 233 10.66 22.15 -21.59
N PRO A 234 10.52 21.04 -22.34
CA PRO A 234 11.36 20.79 -23.52
C PRO A 234 11.21 21.80 -24.66
N SER A 235 10.08 22.52 -24.73
CA SER A 235 9.77 23.45 -25.82
C SER A 235 10.30 24.87 -25.62
N SER A 236 10.55 25.28 -24.37
CA SER A 236 10.89 26.68 -24.03
C SER A 236 12.02 26.82 -23.03
N ASP A 237 12.55 25.71 -22.50
CA ASP A 237 13.55 25.70 -21.42
C ASP A 237 13.09 26.38 -20.12
N GLU A 238 11.80 26.68 -19.99
CA GLU A 238 11.22 27.24 -18.77
C GLU A 238 11.22 26.23 -17.63
N ILE A 239 11.53 26.69 -16.42
CA ILE A 239 11.35 25.91 -15.20
C ILE A 239 9.86 25.87 -14.88
N ILE A 240 9.34 24.66 -14.68
CA ILE A 240 7.93 24.39 -14.41
C ILE A 240 7.76 23.53 -13.16
N ILE A 241 6.58 23.61 -12.54
CA ILE A 241 6.17 22.71 -11.47
C ILE A 241 5.20 21.68 -12.07
N VAL A 242 5.53 20.41 -11.88
CA VAL A 242 4.69 19.28 -12.26
C VAL A 242 4.06 18.69 -11.01
N LYS A 243 2.75 18.46 -11.02
CA LYS A 243 2.01 17.81 -9.93
C LYS A 243 1.54 16.42 -10.35
N LYS A 244 1.67 15.48 -9.44
CA LYS A 244 1.33 14.07 -9.67
C LYS A 244 -0.17 13.90 -9.92
N GLY A 245 -0.49 13.19 -10.99
CA GLY A 245 -1.87 12.89 -11.36
C GLY A 245 -2.63 14.04 -12.03
N GLU A 246 -1.93 15.11 -12.41
CA GLU A 246 -2.49 16.25 -13.15
C GLU A 246 -1.86 16.36 -14.54
N SER A 247 -2.64 16.82 -15.52
CA SER A 247 -2.14 17.09 -16.88
C SER A 247 -1.60 18.51 -16.97
N GLY A 248 -0.53 18.72 -17.75
CA GLY A 248 0.10 20.02 -17.89
C GLY A 248 0.94 20.42 -16.68
N TYR A 249 1.19 21.71 -16.51
CA TYR A 249 2.17 22.21 -15.55
C TYR A 249 1.77 23.58 -14.98
N TYR A 250 2.47 23.96 -13.91
CA TYR A 250 2.34 25.26 -13.26
C TYR A 250 3.61 26.09 -13.43
N ARG A 251 3.44 27.40 -13.54
CA ARG A 251 4.57 28.34 -13.56
C ARG A 251 5.21 28.45 -12.18
N THR A 252 6.49 28.78 -12.16
CA THR A 252 7.25 29.16 -10.96
C THR A 252 7.93 30.51 -11.22
N ASP A 253 8.27 31.17 -10.14
CA ASP A 253 9.16 32.32 -10.05
C ASP A 253 10.65 31.99 -10.33
N LYS A 254 11.02 30.71 -10.36
CA LYS A 254 12.39 30.28 -10.69
C LYS A 254 12.67 30.46 -12.17
N TYR A 255 13.87 30.94 -12.46
CA TYR A 255 14.32 31.24 -13.81
C TYR A 255 15.80 30.87 -13.96
N GLY A 256 16.14 30.25 -15.09
CA GLY A 256 17.51 30.08 -15.57
C GLY A 256 17.67 30.83 -16.88
N HIS A 257 18.83 31.46 -17.08
CA HIS A 257 19.13 32.24 -18.29
C HIS A 257 19.25 31.35 -19.54
N ASP A 258 19.65 30.10 -19.35
CA ASP A 258 19.67 29.07 -20.39
C ASP A 258 19.24 27.70 -19.84
N ARG A 259 19.19 26.71 -20.73
CA ARG A 259 18.80 25.34 -20.39
C ARG A 259 19.72 24.69 -19.35
N ALA A 260 21.02 24.95 -19.41
CA ALA A 260 21.98 24.32 -18.51
C ALA A 260 21.76 24.83 -17.08
N GLU A 261 21.62 26.14 -16.92
CA GLU A 261 21.31 26.76 -15.62
C GLU A 261 19.93 26.34 -15.12
N ALA A 262 18.91 26.28 -15.99
CA ALA A 262 17.58 25.80 -15.61
C ALA A 262 17.61 24.36 -15.09
N LEU A 263 18.39 23.47 -15.73
CA LEU A 263 18.57 22.08 -15.27
C LEU A 263 19.28 22.01 -13.93
N GLU A 264 20.27 22.87 -13.68
CA GLU A 264 21.00 22.93 -12.41
C GLU A 264 20.08 23.38 -11.27
N ILE A 265 19.31 24.46 -11.48
CA ILE A 265 18.32 24.95 -10.51
C ILE A 265 17.26 23.88 -10.20
N VAL A 266 16.78 23.17 -11.23
CA VAL A 266 15.82 22.06 -11.06
C VAL A 266 16.43 20.92 -10.25
N SER A 267 17.69 20.54 -10.53
CA SER A 267 18.39 19.48 -9.78
C SER A 267 18.48 19.86 -8.31
N GLU A 268 18.97 21.06 -7.99
CA GLU A 268 19.11 21.52 -6.61
C GLU A 268 17.77 21.55 -5.87
N CYS A 269 16.72 22.08 -6.50
CA CYS A 269 15.40 22.17 -5.89
C CYS A 269 14.77 20.81 -5.63
N ASN A 270 14.94 19.87 -6.56
CA ASN A 270 14.41 18.51 -6.43
C ASN A 270 15.22 17.69 -5.42
N GLU A 271 16.55 17.79 -5.40
CA GLU A 271 17.42 17.11 -4.44
C GLU A 271 17.10 17.54 -3.01
N ARG A 272 16.89 18.85 -2.77
CA ARG A 272 16.42 19.36 -1.47
C ARG A 272 15.06 18.80 -1.05
N GLY A 273 14.22 18.42 -2.00
CA GLY A 273 12.93 17.76 -1.77
C GLY A 273 13.00 16.23 -1.76
N GLY A 274 14.19 15.62 -1.88
CA GLY A 274 14.35 14.18 -1.96
C GLY A 274 13.84 13.55 -3.27
N VAL A 275 13.68 14.35 -4.33
CA VAL A 275 13.19 13.91 -5.64
C VAL A 275 14.37 13.54 -6.52
N THR A 276 14.39 12.30 -6.99
CA THR A 276 15.42 11.74 -7.88
C THR A 276 15.23 12.17 -9.33
N LYS A 277 16.30 12.12 -10.13
CA LYS A 277 16.25 12.41 -11.58
C LYS A 277 15.29 11.48 -12.33
N ALA A 278 15.25 10.20 -11.95
CA ALA A 278 14.30 9.21 -12.46
C ALA A 278 12.84 9.62 -12.17
N GLN A 279 12.54 10.07 -10.95
CA GLN A 279 11.22 10.59 -10.60
C GLN A 279 10.88 11.85 -11.38
N THR A 280 11.80 12.80 -11.51
CA THR A 280 11.58 14.03 -12.29
C THR A 280 11.23 13.73 -13.75
N ALA A 281 11.99 12.82 -14.38
CA ALA A 281 11.73 12.41 -15.76
C ALA A 281 10.35 11.73 -15.92
N ALA A 282 10.00 10.84 -14.99
CA ALA A 282 8.70 10.17 -14.98
C ALA A 282 7.52 11.14 -14.70
N MET A 283 7.70 12.10 -13.79
CA MET A 283 6.72 13.16 -13.52
C MET A 283 6.45 13.99 -14.78
N LEU A 284 7.52 14.45 -15.45
CA LEU A 284 7.39 15.22 -16.69
C LEU A 284 6.69 14.41 -17.78
N ALA A 285 7.06 13.13 -17.97
CA ALA A 285 6.39 12.26 -18.93
C ALA A 285 4.91 12.04 -18.60
N GLY A 286 4.56 11.84 -17.33
CA GLY A 286 3.18 11.69 -16.88
C GLY A 286 2.32 12.92 -17.15
N SER A 287 2.86 14.11 -16.92
CA SER A 287 2.19 15.39 -17.21
C SER A 287 1.98 15.65 -18.70
N LEU A 288 2.96 15.28 -19.54
CA LEU A 288 2.92 15.54 -20.99
C LEU A 288 2.14 14.48 -21.78
N PHE A 289 2.24 13.21 -21.40
CA PHE A 289 1.74 12.07 -22.19
C PHE A 289 0.68 11.24 -21.47
N GLY A 290 0.34 11.59 -20.23
CA GLY A 290 -0.61 10.89 -19.38
C GLY A 290 0.06 9.90 -18.43
N TRP A 291 -0.51 9.76 -17.24
CA TRP A 291 0.07 8.98 -16.14
C TRP A 291 0.00 7.46 -16.32
N GLN A 292 -0.83 6.97 -17.25
CA GLN A 292 -0.96 5.55 -17.59
C GLN A 292 0.21 5.02 -18.42
N VAL A 293 0.98 5.89 -19.09
CA VAL A 293 2.04 5.44 -20.00
C VAL A 293 3.22 4.86 -19.23
N PRO A 294 3.97 3.90 -19.81
CA PRO A 294 5.15 3.34 -19.15
C PRO A 294 6.22 4.38 -18.80
N ALA A 295 6.34 5.46 -19.59
CA ALA A 295 7.26 6.55 -19.30
C ALA A 295 6.91 7.34 -18.02
N ALA A 296 5.69 7.20 -17.47
CA ALA A 296 5.33 7.80 -16.19
C ALA A 296 5.73 6.92 -14.98
N ASP A 297 6.59 5.90 -15.19
CA ASP A 297 7.11 5.02 -14.13
C ASP A 297 8.62 5.28 -13.92
N PRO A 298 9.05 5.73 -12.73
CA PRO A 298 10.47 5.95 -12.41
C PRO A 298 11.36 4.73 -12.66
N LYS A 299 10.82 3.50 -12.58
CA LYS A 299 11.59 2.26 -12.84
C LYS A 299 12.01 2.10 -14.30
N LYS A 300 11.53 2.98 -15.20
CA LYS A 300 11.95 3.02 -16.61
C LYS A 300 13.12 3.95 -16.86
N TYR A 301 13.71 4.54 -15.82
CA TYR A 301 14.83 5.46 -15.91
C TYR A 301 16.01 5.00 -15.06
N ASP A 302 17.21 5.31 -15.50
CA ASP A 302 18.43 5.14 -14.71
C ASP A 302 18.59 6.27 -13.66
N GLU A 303 19.67 6.22 -12.88
CA GLU A 303 19.97 7.21 -11.85
C GLU A 303 20.15 8.63 -12.40
N GLN A 304 20.46 8.76 -13.70
CA GLN A 304 20.61 10.04 -14.40
C GLN A 304 19.28 10.53 -15.00
N GLY A 305 18.19 9.78 -14.84
CA GLY A 305 16.88 10.11 -15.38
C GLY A 305 16.76 9.84 -16.89
N GLN A 306 17.64 9.00 -17.46
CA GLN A 306 17.58 8.61 -18.87
C GLN A 306 16.77 7.32 -19.05
N PRO A 307 15.99 7.19 -20.14
CA PRO A 307 15.20 5.98 -20.37
C PRO A 307 16.07 4.72 -20.47
N ILE A 308 15.75 3.71 -19.67
CA ILE A 308 16.38 2.40 -19.73
C ILE A 308 15.88 1.71 -21.01
N LYS A 309 16.81 1.46 -21.95
CA LYS A 309 16.49 0.71 -23.16
C LYS A 309 16.01 -0.70 -22.78
N PRO A 310 14.86 -1.18 -23.28
CA PRO A 310 14.45 -2.55 -23.05
C PRO A 310 15.53 -3.48 -23.61
N LYS A 311 16.01 -4.42 -22.80
CA LYS A 311 16.87 -5.51 -23.29
C LYS A 311 16.10 -6.20 -24.41
N ARG A 312 16.64 -6.21 -25.64
CA ARG A 312 16.10 -7.07 -26.70
C ARG A 312 16.10 -8.48 -26.13
N HIS A 313 14.92 -9.08 -26.04
CA HIS A 313 14.85 -10.53 -25.93
C HIS A 313 15.45 -11.05 -27.24
N ASP A 314 16.60 -11.71 -27.18
CA ASP A 314 17.07 -12.51 -28.30
C ASP A 314 15.94 -13.50 -28.62
N ARG A 315 15.21 -13.21 -29.69
CA ARG A 315 14.43 -14.23 -30.37
C ARG A 315 15.49 -15.15 -30.94
N GLY A 316 15.80 -16.22 -30.20
CA GLY A 316 16.64 -17.30 -30.71
C GLY A 316 16.14 -17.67 -32.10
N ASP A 317 17.07 -17.69 -33.05
CA ASP A 317 16.87 -18.18 -34.40
C ASP A 317 16.23 -19.57 -34.32
N ALA A 318 14.91 -19.62 -34.52
CA ALA A 318 14.23 -20.83 -34.95
C ALA A 318 14.24 -20.79 -36.49
N ARG A 319 15.33 -21.33 -37.07
CA ARG A 319 15.35 -21.85 -38.43
C ARG A 319 14.85 -23.29 -38.43
#